data_AF-A0A398DWE8-F1
#
_entry.id   AF-A0A398DWE8-F1
#
_cell.length_a   1.000
_cell.length_b   1.000
_cell.length_c   1.000
_cell.angle_alpha   90.00
_cell.angle_beta   90.00
_cell.angle_gamma   90.00
#
_symmetry.space_group_name_H-M   'P 1'
#
loop_
_entity.id
_entity.type
_entity.pdbx_description
1 polymer ?
#
loop_
_entity_poly.entity_id
_entity_poly.type
_entity_poly.pdbx_seq_one_letter_code
_entity_poly.pdbx_strand_id
1 'polypeptide(L)'
;MLTKSDLEKLAQVRLEGALFLLQAHRLSSAYYLAGYAVELALKACIAKQMLPNVIPDKELIKAIYTHNLYSLLSTAGLRPQFNEEIRADTQFAVYWMIAKDWDEESRYAFWDQDHAAALLEAVNEPNHGVFQWVKRYW
;
A
#
# COMPACT_ATOMS: atom_id res chain seq x y z
N MET A 1 9.88 17.27 4.97
CA MET A 1 10.12 15.81 5.05
C MET A 1 9.01 15.20 5.86
N LEU A 2 8.55 14.00 5.51
CA LEU A 2 7.56 13.26 6.29
C LEU A 2 8.30 12.31 7.24
N THR A 3 7.88 12.28 8.50
CA THR A 3 8.35 11.27 9.45
C THR A 3 7.65 9.94 9.20
N LYS A 4 8.16 8.86 9.80
CA LYS A 4 7.49 7.55 9.82
C LYS A 4 6.04 7.67 10.33
N SER A 5 5.81 8.44 11.39
CA SER A 5 4.46 8.67 11.93
C SER A 5 3.56 9.47 10.99
N ASP A 6 4.11 10.42 10.23
CA ASP A 6 3.33 11.16 9.22
C ASP A 6 2.89 10.23 8.08
N LEU A 7 3.75 9.29 7.67
CA LEU A 7 3.42 8.28 6.65
C LEU A 7 2.29 7.36 7.12
N GLU A 8 2.36 6.86 8.36
CA GLU A 8 1.29 6.02 8.95
C GLU A 8 -0.06 6.75 8.99
N LYS A 9 -0.05 8.00 9.46
CA LYS A 9 -1.25 8.85 9.51
C LYS A 9 -1.80 9.10 8.12
N LEU A 10 -0.95 9.45 7.16
CA LEU A 10 -1.39 9.68 5.78
C LEU A 10 -1.96 8.40 5.17
N ALA A 11 -1.32 7.25 5.39
CA ALA A 11 -1.78 5.96 4.89
C ALA A 11 -3.21 5.65 5.39
N GLN A 12 -3.46 5.84 6.69
CA GLN A 12 -4.77 5.67 7.31
C GLN A 12 -5.80 6.67 6.75
N VAL A 13 -5.45 7.95 6.64
CA VAL A 13 -6.33 8.99 6.07
C VAL A 13 -6.66 8.71 4.60
N ARG A 14 -5.72 8.15 3.83
CA ARG A 14 -5.96 7.76 2.43
C ARG A 14 -6.95 6.61 2.33
N LEU A 15 -6.83 5.61 3.19
CA LEU A 15 -7.77 4.49 3.23
C LEU A 15 -9.18 4.95 3.63
N GLU A 16 -9.30 5.73 4.70
CA GLU A 16 -10.59 6.29 5.15
C GLU A 16 -11.23 7.17 4.06
N GLY A 17 -10.42 8.02 3.42
CA GLY A 17 -10.86 8.83 2.29
C GLY A 17 -11.32 7.98 1.09
N ALA A 18 -10.59 6.92 0.77
CA ALA A 18 -10.98 6.01 -0.31
C ALA A 18 -12.36 5.36 -0.04
N LEU A 19 -12.56 4.86 1.19
CA LEU A 19 -13.83 4.24 1.60
C LEU A 19 -14.99 5.23 1.51
N PHE A 20 -14.79 6.46 1.99
CA PHE A 20 -15.79 7.53 1.89
C PHE A 20 -16.12 7.87 0.43
N LEU A 21 -15.12 7.97 -0.43
CA LEU A 21 -15.30 8.28 -1.86
C LEU A 21 -16.05 7.16 -2.59
N LEU A 22 -15.81 5.90 -2.23
CA LEU A 22 -16.53 4.77 -2.82
C LEU A 22 -18.03 4.86 -2.50
N GLN A 23 -18.38 5.16 -1.24
CA GLN A 23 -19.78 5.37 -0.81
C GLN A 23 -20.44 6.56 -1.53
N ALA A 24 -19.66 7.59 -1.86
CA ALA A 24 -20.11 8.76 -2.62
C ALA A 24 -20.10 8.56 -4.15
N HIS A 25 -19.89 7.33 -4.65
CA HIS A 25 -19.74 7.00 -6.07
C HIS A 25 -18.68 7.85 -6.79
N ARG A 26 -17.56 8.16 -6.12
CA ARG A 26 -16.37 8.82 -6.69
C ARG A 26 -15.29 7.77 -6.96
N LEU A 27 -15.57 6.91 -7.93
CA LEU A 27 -14.92 5.61 -8.16
C LEU A 27 -13.43 5.72 -8.48
N SER A 28 -13.07 6.48 -9.52
CA SER A 28 -11.65 6.69 -9.88
C SER A 28 -10.83 7.29 -8.73
N SER A 29 -11.41 8.22 -7.97
CA SER A 29 -10.73 8.83 -6.84
C SER A 29 -10.59 7.85 -5.67
N ALA A 30 -11.59 7.02 -5.40
CA ALA A 30 -11.51 5.95 -4.41
C ALA A 30 -10.42 4.95 -4.77
N TYR A 31 -10.41 4.44 -6.01
CA TYR A 31 -9.40 3.53 -6.53
C TYR A 31 -7.99 4.13 -6.39
N TYR A 32 -7.83 5.38 -6.81
CA TYR A 32 -6.56 6.09 -6.73
C TYR A 32 -6.03 6.21 -5.29
N LEU A 33 -6.88 6.63 -4.33
CA LEU A 33 -6.45 6.78 -2.94
C LEU A 33 -6.19 5.43 -2.24
N ALA A 34 -6.89 4.36 -2.63
CA ALA A 34 -6.73 3.05 -2.03
C ALA A 34 -5.31 2.49 -2.22
N GLY A 35 -4.74 2.59 -3.42
CA GLY A 35 -3.37 2.13 -3.66
C GLY A 35 -2.32 2.98 -2.94
N TYR A 36 -2.52 4.31 -2.85
CA TYR A 36 -1.66 5.16 -2.03
C TYR A 36 -1.65 4.80 -0.55
N ALA A 37 -2.76 4.28 -0.01
CA ALA A 37 -2.78 3.81 1.38
C ALA A 37 -1.74 2.69 1.59
N VAL A 38 -1.67 1.72 0.67
CA VAL A 38 -0.68 0.62 0.72
C VAL A 38 0.74 1.15 0.49
N GLU A 39 0.93 2.02 -0.51
CA GLU A 39 2.24 2.62 -0.81
C GLU A 39 2.84 3.34 0.40
N LEU A 40 2.03 4.19 1.06
CA LEU A 40 2.45 4.95 2.23
C LEU A 40 2.73 4.04 3.42
N ALA A 41 1.95 2.97 3.60
CA ALA A 41 2.20 1.98 4.64
C ALA A 41 3.55 1.27 4.44
N LEU A 42 3.85 0.84 3.21
CA LEU A 42 5.14 0.25 2.87
C LEU A 42 6.30 1.24 3.07
N LYS A 43 6.11 2.50 2.67
CA LYS A 43 7.11 3.57 2.91
C LYS A 43 7.33 3.84 4.39
N ALA A 44 6.31 3.69 5.24
CA ALA A 44 6.47 3.76 6.70
C ALA A 44 7.34 2.61 7.23
N CYS A 45 7.14 1.38 6.73
CA CYS A 45 8.00 0.24 7.05
C CYS A 45 9.47 0.47 6.62
N ILE A 46 9.70 1.11 5.47
CA ILE A 46 11.06 1.46 5.04
C ILE A 46 11.65 2.56 5.93
N ALA A 47 10.88 3.60 6.26
CA ALA A 47 11.33 4.70 7.11
C ALA A 47 11.75 4.23 8.51
N LYS A 48 11.12 3.18 9.06
CA LYS A 48 11.49 2.53 10.33
C LYS A 48 12.91 1.96 10.34
N GLN A 49 13.46 1.61 9.18
CA GLN A 49 14.81 1.04 9.05
C GLN A 49 15.90 2.11 9.01
N MET A 50 15.55 3.38 8.89
CA MET A 50 16.51 4.47 8.79
C MET A 50 17.17 4.73 10.15
N LEU A 51 18.50 4.71 10.17
CA LEU A 51 19.28 4.99 11.37
C LEU A 51 19.61 6.49 11.47
N PRO A 52 19.47 7.10 12.66
CA PRO A 52 19.87 8.49 12.85
C PRO A 52 21.38 8.64 12.69
N ASN A 53 21.81 9.76 12.09
CA ASN A 53 23.21 10.12 11.88
C ASN A 53 24.02 9.13 11.01
N VAL A 54 23.35 8.36 10.15
CA VAL A 54 23.98 7.46 9.18
C VAL A 54 23.59 7.89 7.78
N ILE A 55 24.55 7.89 6.85
CA ILE A 55 24.25 8.09 5.42
C ILE A 55 23.71 6.76 4.88
N PRO A 56 22.44 6.70 4.45
CA PRO A 56 21.86 5.48 3.93
C PRO A 56 22.45 5.11 2.56
N ASP A 57 22.31 3.83 2.20
CA ASP A 57 22.68 3.36 0.87
C ASP A 57 21.93 4.14 -0.23
N LYS A 58 22.66 4.53 -1.29
CA LYS A 58 22.10 5.36 -2.36
C LYS A 58 20.99 4.66 -3.13
N GLU A 59 21.12 3.36 -3.35
CA GLU A 59 20.12 2.59 -4.10
C GLU A 59 18.88 2.35 -3.26
N LEU A 60 19.03 2.17 -1.93
CA LEU A 60 17.90 2.18 -0.99
C LEU A 60 17.10 3.49 -1.11
N ILE A 61 17.78 4.64 -1.12
CA ILE A 61 17.09 5.93 -1.23
C ILE A 61 16.34 6.07 -2.55
N LYS A 62 16.95 5.66 -3.68
CA LYS A 62 16.26 5.67 -4.97
C LYS A 62 15.05 4.74 -4.99
N ALA A 63 15.18 3.54 -4.42
CA ALA A 63 14.12 2.53 -4.41
C ALA A 63 12.86 2.99 -3.65
N ILE A 64 12.99 3.91 -2.67
CA ILE A 64 11.85 4.49 -1.96
C ILE A 64 10.98 5.37 -2.87
N TYR A 65 11.54 5.98 -3.90
CA TYR A 65 10.79 6.90 -4.78
C TYR A 65 10.02 6.21 -5.90
N THR A 66 10.05 4.88 -5.97
CA THR A 66 9.11 4.15 -6.81
C THR A 66 7.69 4.20 -6.23
N HIS A 67 6.70 3.97 -7.08
CA HIS A 67 5.30 3.74 -6.71
C HIS A 67 4.89 2.28 -6.93
N ASN A 68 5.83 1.42 -7.33
CA ASN A 68 5.57 -0.01 -7.50
C ASN A 68 5.50 -0.72 -6.14
N LEU A 69 4.32 -1.23 -5.78
CA LEU A 69 4.08 -1.85 -4.47
C LEU A 69 4.96 -3.07 -4.19
N TYR A 70 5.23 -3.91 -5.19
CA TYR A 70 6.09 -5.09 -4.99
C TYR A 70 7.56 -4.70 -4.72
N SER A 71 8.06 -3.70 -5.46
CA SER A 71 9.39 -3.14 -5.23
C SER A 71 9.51 -2.50 -3.85
N LEU A 72 8.48 -1.77 -3.41
CA LEU A 72 8.43 -1.20 -2.06
C LEU A 72 8.35 -2.27 -0.97
N LEU A 73 7.57 -3.34 -1.16
CA LEU A 73 7.51 -4.48 -0.24
C LEU A 73 8.88 -5.15 -0.08
N SER A 74 9.59 -5.33 -1.20
CA SER A 74 10.96 -5.83 -1.20
C SER A 74 11.92 -4.91 -0.46
N THR A 75 11.81 -3.60 -0.70
CA THR A 75 12.64 -2.58 -0.05
C THR A 75 12.32 -2.46 1.44
N ALA A 76 11.07 -2.71 1.84
CA ALA A 76 10.64 -2.78 3.23
C ALA A 76 11.16 -4.03 3.98
N GLY A 77 11.88 -4.93 3.30
CA GLY A 77 12.41 -6.15 3.92
C GLY A 77 11.34 -7.19 4.26
N LEU A 78 10.13 -7.07 3.69
CA LEU A 78 8.97 -7.89 4.06
C LEU A 78 8.79 -9.15 3.19
N ARG A 79 9.72 -9.43 2.26
CA ARG A 79 9.64 -10.61 1.37
C ARG A 79 9.49 -11.95 2.11
N PRO A 80 10.23 -12.24 3.19
CA PRO A 80 10.07 -13.50 3.91
C PRO A 80 8.65 -13.70 4.46
N GLN A 81 8.14 -12.69 5.17
CA GLN A 81 6.80 -12.71 5.76
C GLN A 81 5.72 -12.75 4.68
N PHE A 82 5.90 -12.00 3.59
CA PHE A 82 5.01 -12.01 2.46
C PHE A 82 4.90 -13.41 1.82
N ASN A 83 6.05 -14.07 1.60
CA ASN A 83 6.09 -15.41 1.03
C ASN A 83 5.47 -16.47 1.94
N GLU A 84 5.51 -16.28 3.25
CA GLU A 84 4.79 -17.12 4.21
C GLU A 84 3.28 -16.87 4.13
N GLU A 85 2.85 -15.60 4.14
CA GLU A 85 1.43 -15.25 4.09
C GLU A 85 0.75 -15.73 2.81
N ILE A 86 1.32 -15.49 1.62
CA ILE A 86 0.73 -15.96 0.35
C ILE A 86 0.62 -17.48 0.23
N ARG A 87 1.41 -18.25 1.01
CA ARG A 87 1.30 -19.72 1.08
C ARG A 87 0.26 -20.17 2.09
N ALA A 88 0.11 -19.44 3.19
CA ALA A 88 -0.80 -19.77 4.28
C ALA A 88 -2.23 -19.28 4.02
N ASP A 89 -2.38 -18.20 3.26
CA ASP A 89 -3.63 -17.48 3.09
C ASP A 89 -3.91 -17.23 1.59
N THR A 90 -4.79 -18.06 1.04
CA THR A 90 -5.19 -17.98 -0.37
C THR A 90 -5.95 -16.69 -0.68
N GLN A 91 -6.69 -16.14 0.29
CA GLN A 91 -7.45 -14.91 0.09
C GLN A 91 -6.52 -13.70 0.05
N PHE A 92 -5.54 -13.65 0.96
CA PHE A 92 -4.46 -12.66 0.91
C PHE A 92 -3.71 -12.72 -0.42
N ALA A 93 -3.43 -13.91 -0.95
CA ALA A 93 -2.77 -14.06 -2.25
C ALA A 93 -3.61 -13.46 -3.40
N VAL A 94 -4.93 -13.67 -3.40
CA VAL A 94 -5.84 -13.05 -4.38
C VAL A 94 -5.89 -11.53 -4.23
N TYR A 95 -6.03 -11.03 -2.99
CA TYR A 95 -6.05 -9.60 -2.71
C TYR A 95 -4.73 -8.92 -3.07
N TRP A 96 -3.59 -9.58 -2.86
CA TRP A 96 -2.30 -9.10 -3.34
C TRP A 96 -2.26 -8.98 -4.86
N MET A 97 -2.80 -9.96 -5.60
CA MET A 97 -2.85 -9.90 -7.07
C MET A 97 -3.64 -8.70 -7.58
N ILE A 98 -4.72 -8.33 -6.89
CA ILE A 98 -5.51 -7.13 -7.21
C ILE A 98 -4.74 -5.86 -6.85
N ALA A 99 -4.21 -5.79 -5.62
CA ALA A 99 -3.55 -4.58 -5.12
C ALA A 99 -2.27 -4.25 -5.90
N LYS A 100 -1.47 -5.25 -6.27
CA LYS A 100 -0.19 -5.03 -6.95
C LYS A 100 -0.31 -4.45 -8.36
N ASP A 101 -1.50 -4.57 -8.98
CA ASP A 101 -1.78 -4.07 -10.32
C ASP A 101 -2.12 -2.56 -10.31
N TRP A 102 -2.28 -1.97 -9.12
CA TRP A 102 -2.35 -0.52 -8.95
C TRP A 102 -0.99 0.14 -9.19
N ASP A 103 -1.01 1.33 -9.81
CA ASP A 103 0.12 2.24 -9.95
C ASP A 103 -0.33 3.72 -9.90
N GLU A 104 0.65 4.64 -9.94
CA GLU A 104 0.39 6.08 -9.94
C GLU A 104 -0.32 6.58 -11.22
N GLU A 105 -0.14 5.90 -12.34
CA GLU A 105 -0.71 6.24 -13.66
C GLU A 105 -2.22 5.99 -13.70
N SER A 106 -2.74 5.15 -12.79
CA SER A 106 -4.18 4.93 -12.55
C SER A 106 -4.97 6.23 -12.34
N ARG A 107 -4.30 7.35 -12.01
CA ARG A 107 -4.86 8.71 -11.95
C ARG A 107 -5.40 9.25 -13.28
N TYR A 108 -4.89 8.75 -14.41
CA TYR A 108 -5.27 9.20 -15.75
C TYR A 108 -6.33 8.28 -16.40
N ALA A 109 -6.85 7.33 -15.64
CA ALA A 109 -7.88 6.39 -16.07
C ALA A 109 -9.23 6.65 -15.40
N PHE A 110 -10.30 6.19 -16.04
CA PHE A 110 -11.62 6.07 -15.43
C PHE A 110 -11.82 4.65 -14.93
N TRP A 111 -12.20 4.52 -13.65
CA TRP A 111 -12.47 3.24 -13.01
C TRP A 111 -13.95 3.13 -12.71
N ASP A 112 -14.51 1.94 -12.98
CA ASP A 112 -15.88 1.63 -12.65
C ASP A 112 -16.04 1.14 -11.20
N GLN A 113 -17.27 0.79 -10.85
CA GLN A 113 -17.64 0.39 -9.50
C GLN A 113 -16.98 -0.92 -9.11
N ASP A 114 -16.87 -1.86 -10.05
CA ASP A 114 -16.40 -3.21 -9.80
C ASP A 114 -14.89 -3.18 -9.51
N HIS A 115 -14.11 -2.46 -10.32
CA HIS A 115 -12.66 -2.31 -10.09
C HIS A 115 -12.36 -1.53 -8.81
N ALA A 116 -13.09 -0.43 -8.55
CA ALA A 116 -12.93 0.35 -7.32
C ALA A 116 -13.28 -0.48 -6.08
N ALA A 117 -14.41 -1.17 -6.08
CA ALA A 117 -14.82 -2.02 -4.97
C ALA A 117 -13.83 -3.17 -4.74
N ALA A 118 -13.39 -3.86 -5.80
CA ALA A 118 -12.44 -4.97 -5.71
C ALA A 118 -11.11 -4.54 -5.10
N LEU A 119 -10.55 -3.40 -5.54
CA LEU A 119 -9.31 -2.89 -4.96
C LEU A 119 -9.50 -2.48 -3.50
N LEU A 120 -10.57 -1.76 -3.16
CA LEU A 120 -10.82 -1.34 -1.77
C LEU A 120 -11.06 -2.53 -0.84
N GLU A 121 -11.75 -3.56 -1.30
CA GLU A 121 -11.90 -4.81 -0.55
C GLU A 121 -10.55 -5.47 -0.34
N ALA A 122 -9.77 -5.67 -1.41
CA ALA A 122 -8.45 -6.26 -1.35
C ALA A 122 -7.47 -5.52 -0.43
N VAL A 123 -7.64 -4.21 -0.29
CA VAL A 123 -6.81 -3.38 0.58
C VAL A 123 -7.34 -3.41 2.02
N ASN A 124 -8.65 -3.24 2.24
CA ASN A 124 -9.23 -2.91 3.54
C ASN A 124 -9.75 -4.12 4.33
N GLU A 125 -9.99 -5.27 3.70
CA GLU A 125 -10.63 -6.41 4.37
C GLU A 125 -9.88 -6.77 5.68
N PRO A 126 -10.59 -6.88 6.82
CA PRO A 126 -9.95 -6.97 8.14
C PRO A 126 -8.92 -8.09 8.34
N ASN A 127 -9.10 -9.25 7.70
CA ASN A 127 -8.32 -10.45 7.97
C ASN A 127 -7.20 -10.65 6.93
N HIS A 128 -7.54 -10.41 5.66
CA HIS A 128 -6.75 -10.76 4.49
C HIS A 128 -6.31 -9.52 3.70
N GLY A 129 -6.80 -8.32 4.06
CA GLY A 129 -6.53 -7.09 3.32
C GLY A 129 -5.06 -6.71 3.33
N VAL A 130 -4.54 -6.31 2.17
CA VAL A 130 -3.12 -6.00 1.99
C VAL A 130 -2.67 -4.86 2.90
N PHE A 131 -3.48 -3.81 3.07
CA PHE A 131 -3.15 -2.73 3.99
C PHE A 131 -3.14 -3.21 5.44
N GLN A 132 -4.12 -4.04 5.83
CA GLN A 132 -4.18 -4.61 7.19
C GLN A 132 -2.95 -5.46 7.48
N TRP A 133 -2.48 -6.23 6.49
CA TRP A 133 -1.26 -7.01 6.59
C TRP A 133 -0.01 -6.13 6.75
N VAL A 134 0.19 -5.12 5.88
CA VAL A 134 1.36 -4.23 5.96
C VAL A 134 1.40 -3.47 7.30
N LYS A 135 0.23 -3.06 7.79
CA LYS A 135 0.04 -2.37 9.08
C LYS A 135 0.49 -3.19 10.29
N ARG A 136 0.70 -4.50 10.17
CA ARG A 136 1.30 -5.32 11.24
C ARG A 136 2.81 -5.07 11.41
N TYR A 137 3.48 -4.48 10.40
CA TYR A 137 4.94 -4.40 10.34
C TYR A 137 5.51 -2.98 10.46
N TRP A 138 4.69 -1.94 10.27
CA TRP A 138 5.13 -0.56 10.46
C TRP A 138 5.40 -0.23 11.94
#